data_AF-A0A937TTL5-F1
#
_entry.id   AF-A0A937TTL5-F1
#
_cell.length_a   1.000
_cell.length_b   1.000
_cell.length_c   1.000
_cell.angle_alpha   90.00
_cell.angle_beta   90.00
_cell.angle_gamma   90.00
#
_symmetry.space_group_name_H-M   'P 1'
#
loop_
_entity.id
_entity.type
_entity.pdbx_description
1 polymer ?
#
loop_
_entity_poly.entity_id
_entity_poly.type
_entity_poly.pdbx_seq_one_letter_code
_entity_poly.pdbx_strand_id
1 'polypeptide(L)'
;MKTTLFTLMTILGLALPADALDIKAIASKPTADNPQDDNKKAWPMLVGDEYFSKQEWPKARLLIWPHADKSFGRGDPRPDPTDPASWIDAATGKPANTALDMNTDLILPDAEKPYKISFKGQKNRACRHLTVGKNAVFEPGGGGSIAVFGNVWIRPGGRFYVYRTLILAGDGNTFFRNEWPADGKLKKLHDTGAITSFDPANPRKPNPWGWRATKVSTVCHFFVHDKPKGTSEFIGFSGTRDEVAIKAGTLIVGRDSRFLCGGAASLSIRKDGTIALMDGAMTGKSCNQFGVCLGMQGGAITAGTPDRPIKRDARLGVGYSNWMNLSFPDQNVGRRGNAYDYGRFSANVSGKLIGYPAKGSDARLVFGWQRISAGGGGRGVKATDGFNRVFAKLQPKITIWMSADTQVENVRFEDLHRGGIVLPGAAVVEKWKNVTYGDGCLSKDPGELIREYKGKINRGRPMEKLTPDKKYISP
;
A
#
# COMPACT_ATOMS: atom_id res chain seq x y z
N MET A 1 -43.85 66.06 20.63
CA MET A 1 -43.45 64.73 21.17
C MET A 1 -43.26 63.80 19.97
N LYS A 2 -42.05 63.29 19.75
CA LYS A 2 -41.72 62.39 18.63
C LYS A 2 -41.80 60.95 19.14
N THR A 3 -42.77 60.19 18.64
CA THR A 3 -42.97 58.78 19.00
C THR A 3 -42.15 57.93 18.04
N THR A 4 -41.02 57.39 18.52
CA THR A 4 -40.18 56.47 17.76
C THR A 4 -40.76 55.06 17.88
N LEU A 5 -41.28 54.54 16.75
CA LEU A 5 -41.81 53.19 16.61
C LEU A 5 -40.62 52.21 16.47
N PHE A 6 -40.39 51.37 17.49
CA PHE A 6 -39.45 50.25 17.40
C PHE A 6 -40.12 49.08 16.65
N THR A 7 -39.72 48.88 15.39
CA THR A 7 -40.10 47.67 14.63
C THR A 7 -39.20 46.52 15.07
N LEU A 8 -39.76 45.62 15.88
CA LEU A 8 -39.13 44.35 16.24
C LEU A 8 -39.13 43.44 15.00
N MET A 9 -38.03 43.38 14.26
CA MET A 9 -37.82 42.34 13.25
C MET A 9 -37.58 41.01 13.95
N THR A 10 -38.65 40.24 14.13
CA THR A 10 -38.56 38.83 14.46
C THR A 10 -37.91 38.12 13.27
N ILE A 11 -36.61 37.84 13.36
CA ILE A 11 -35.93 36.90 12.46
C ILE A 11 -36.52 35.53 12.79
N LEU A 12 -37.61 35.17 12.12
CA LEU A 12 -38.04 33.79 11.96
C LEU A 12 -36.91 33.10 11.18
N GLY A 13 -35.98 32.51 11.92
CA GLY A 13 -35.08 31.51 11.37
C GLY A 13 -35.93 30.36 10.85
N LEU A 14 -36.25 30.43 9.55
CA LEU A 14 -36.70 29.28 8.78
C LEU A 14 -35.56 28.27 8.80
N ALA A 15 -35.53 27.44 9.85
CA ALA A 15 -34.89 26.15 9.81
C ALA A 15 -35.65 25.37 8.71
N LEU A 16 -35.15 25.47 7.48
CA LEU A 16 -35.53 24.53 6.43
C LEU A 16 -35.36 23.13 7.03
N PRO A 17 -36.31 22.20 6.83
CA PRO A 17 -36.09 20.83 7.19
C PRO A 17 -34.92 20.36 6.33
N ALA A 18 -33.71 20.38 6.91
CA ALA A 18 -32.70 19.44 6.48
C ALA A 18 -33.42 18.10 6.58
N ASP A 19 -33.64 17.43 5.44
CA ASP A 19 -34.10 16.05 5.43
C ASP A 19 -33.32 15.34 6.52
N ALA A 20 -34.02 15.00 7.62
CA ALA A 20 -33.37 14.69 8.87
C ALA A 20 -32.40 13.56 8.58
N LEU A 21 -31.10 13.82 8.75
CA LEU A 21 -30.06 12.84 8.51
C LEU A 21 -30.48 11.54 9.21
N ASP A 22 -30.75 10.49 8.44
CA ASP A 22 -31.23 9.24 9.02
C ASP A 22 -30.05 8.49 9.65
N ILE A 23 -29.67 8.95 10.84
CA ILE A 23 -28.56 8.44 11.64
C ILE A 23 -28.73 6.93 11.85
N LYS A 24 -29.97 6.46 12.06
CA LYS A 24 -30.26 5.04 12.26
C LYS A 24 -29.99 4.23 11.00
N ALA A 25 -30.43 4.70 9.83
CA ALA A 25 -30.14 4.02 8.56
C ALA A 25 -28.66 4.07 8.16
N ILE A 26 -27.93 5.13 8.55
CA ILE A 26 -26.49 5.22 8.30
C ILE A 26 -25.72 4.22 9.18
N ALA A 27 -26.02 4.17 10.48
CA ALA A 27 -25.32 3.34 11.45
C ALA A 27 -25.72 1.85 11.40
N SER A 28 -26.86 1.51 10.79
CA SER A 28 -27.29 0.12 10.62
C SER A 28 -26.60 -0.60 9.45
N LYS A 29 -25.99 0.13 8.52
CA LYS A 29 -25.20 -0.45 7.43
C LYS A 29 -23.85 -0.97 7.97
N PRO A 30 -23.23 -1.97 7.31
CA PRO A 30 -21.85 -2.37 7.59
C PRO A 30 -20.87 -1.18 7.50
N THR A 31 -20.16 -0.89 8.58
CA THR A 31 -19.19 0.21 8.71
C THR A 31 -17.88 -0.28 9.32
N ALA A 32 -16.85 0.56 9.39
CA ALA A 32 -15.59 0.20 10.02
C ALA A 32 -15.74 -0.09 11.54
N ASP A 33 -16.64 0.60 12.23
CA ASP A 33 -16.94 0.38 13.65
C ASP A 33 -17.94 -0.77 13.89
N ASN A 34 -18.80 -1.06 12.91
CA ASN A 34 -19.75 -2.17 12.93
C ASN A 34 -19.66 -2.97 11.61
N PRO A 35 -18.65 -3.83 11.44
CA PRO A 35 -18.38 -4.45 10.15
C PRO A 35 -19.42 -5.47 9.71
N GLN A 36 -20.16 -6.09 10.64
CA GLN A 36 -21.11 -7.17 10.35
C GLN A 36 -20.43 -8.31 9.56
N ASP A 37 -19.39 -8.93 10.12
CA ASP A 37 -18.54 -9.92 9.43
C ASP A 37 -19.32 -11.19 8.98
N ASP A 38 -20.48 -11.44 9.57
CA ASP A 38 -21.43 -12.48 9.20
C ASP A 38 -22.24 -12.14 7.92
N ASN A 39 -22.31 -10.87 7.55
CA ASN A 39 -22.99 -10.40 6.34
C ASN A 39 -22.19 -10.79 5.08
N LYS A 40 -22.52 -11.95 4.49
CA LYS A 40 -21.87 -12.48 3.28
C LYS A 40 -21.98 -11.58 2.04
N LYS A 41 -22.97 -10.69 1.97
CA LYS A 41 -23.05 -9.69 0.88
C LYS A 41 -21.99 -8.62 1.05
N ALA A 42 -21.77 -8.17 2.27
CA ALA A 42 -20.70 -7.24 2.58
C ALA A 42 -19.33 -7.94 2.50
N TRP A 43 -19.23 -9.20 2.89
CA TRP A 43 -17.96 -9.91 3.10
C TRP A 43 -17.88 -11.23 2.33
N PRO A 44 -17.95 -11.21 0.98
CA PRO A 44 -17.97 -12.42 0.18
C PRO A 44 -16.63 -13.18 0.19
N MET A 45 -15.54 -12.52 0.58
CA MET A 45 -14.19 -13.09 0.59
C MET A 45 -13.81 -13.74 1.92
N LEU A 46 -14.53 -13.46 3.01
CA LEU A 46 -14.13 -13.91 4.35
C LEU A 46 -14.37 -15.40 4.53
N VAL A 47 -13.39 -16.06 5.13
CA VAL A 47 -13.44 -17.49 5.49
C VAL A 47 -13.57 -17.75 6.98
N GLY A 48 -13.52 -16.71 7.80
CA GLY A 48 -13.69 -16.81 9.26
C GLY A 48 -12.40 -17.06 10.03
N ASP A 49 -11.24 -17.09 9.35
CA ASP A 49 -9.93 -17.23 9.98
C ASP A 49 -9.25 -15.88 10.24
N GLU A 50 -9.83 -14.78 9.74
CA GLU A 50 -9.26 -13.45 9.82
C GLU A 50 -9.09 -12.98 11.27
N TYR A 51 -7.98 -12.33 11.60
CA TYR A 51 -7.73 -11.90 12.99
C TYR A 51 -8.64 -10.75 13.42
N PHE A 52 -9.00 -9.87 12.49
CA PHE A 52 -9.81 -8.68 12.81
C PHE A 52 -11.27 -9.05 13.11
N SER A 53 -11.80 -10.15 12.58
CA SER A 53 -13.18 -10.57 12.84
C SER A 53 -13.37 -11.13 14.25
N LYS A 54 -12.25 -11.48 14.92
CA LYS A 54 -12.20 -11.91 16.32
C LYS A 54 -11.88 -10.74 17.27
N GLN A 55 -11.65 -9.54 16.73
CA GLN A 55 -11.29 -8.38 17.54
C GLN A 55 -12.55 -7.71 18.10
N GLU A 56 -12.68 -7.74 19.42
CA GLU A 56 -13.67 -6.94 20.11
C GLU A 56 -13.17 -5.51 20.30
N TRP A 57 -14.03 -4.55 20.01
CA TRP A 57 -13.77 -3.13 20.22
C TRP A 57 -14.71 -2.60 21.30
N PRO A 58 -14.20 -1.92 22.34
CA PRO A 58 -15.06 -1.23 23.29
C PRO A 58 -16.01 -0.27 22.56
N LYS A 59 -17.20 -0.01 23.08
CA LYS A 59 -18.04 1.04 22.51
C LYS A 59 -17.31 2.39 22.62
N ALA A 60 -17.33 3.18 21.56
CA ALA A 60 -16.77 4.53 21.58
C ALA A 60 -17.68 5.55 20.90
N ARG A 61 -17.24 6.80 20.86
CA ARG A 61 -18.00 7.91 20.28
C ARG A 61 -18.00 7.77 18.76
N LEU A 62 -19.18 7.74 18.16
CA LEU A 62 -19.37 7.69 16.71
C LEU A 62 -19.83 9.05 16.20
N LEU A 63 -19.04 9.62 15.29
CA LEU A 63 -19.33 10.90 14.65
C LEU A 63 -19.64 10.72 13.17
N ILE A 64 -20.72 11.36 12.72
CA ILE A 64 -21.21 11.29 11.35
C ILE A 64 -21.11 12.67 10.72
N TRP A 65 -20.58 12.73 9.50
CA TRP A 65 -20.57 13.97 8.72
C TRP A 65 -21.99 14.28 8.18
N PRO A 66 -22.63 15.39 8.59
CA PRO A 66 -24.02 15.66 8.23
C PRO A 66 -24.22 16.32 6.87
N HIS A 67 -23.14 16.72 6.19
CA HIS A 67 -23.21 17.52 4.95
C HIS A 67 -22.83 16.71 3.70
N ALA A 68 -23.32 15.49 3.59
CA ALA A 68 -23.03 14.59 2.47
C ALA A 68 -23.80 14.96 1.19
N ASP A 69 -24.91 15.67 1.34
CA ASP A 69 -25.75 16.25 0.29
C ASP A 69 -25.14 17.54 -0.32
N LYS A 70 -24.19 18.17 0.37
CA LYS A 70 -23.63 19.47 -0.01
C LYS A 70 -22.29 19.34 -0.75
N SER A 71 -22.27 19.83 -1.99
CA SER A 71 -21.02 20.08 -2.72
C SER A 71 -20.58 21.53 -2.50
N PHE A 72 -19.47 21.76 -1.78
CA PHE A 72 -18.94 23.10 -1.56
C PHE A 72 -18.01 23.53 -2.71
N GLY A 73 -18.39 24.59 -3.41
CA GLY A 73 -17.62 25.25 -4.46
C GLY A 73 -16.34 25.92 -3.95
N ARG A 74 -15.58 26.54 -4.87
CA ARG A 74 -14.38 27.32 -4.52
C ARG A 74 -14.82 28.67 -3.97
N GLY A 75 -14.58 28.93 -2.69
CA GLY A 75 -14.93 30.19 -2.01
C GLY A 75 -16.11 30.06 -1.05
N ASP A 76 -16.95 29.03 -1.22
CA ASP A 76 -18.07 28.77 -0.31
C ASP A 76 -17.59 28.56 1.13
N PRO A 77 -18.31 29.07 2.15
CA PRO A 77 -18.08 28.74 3.54
C PRO A 77 -18.19 27.22 3.70
N ARG A 78 -17.10 26.58 4.12
CA ARG A 78 -17.06 25.13 4.34
C ARG A 78 -17.13 24.89 5.84
N PRO A 79 -17.96 23.95 6.31
CA PRO A 79 -17.87 23.44 7.66
C PRO A 79 -16.43 23.00 7.93
N ASP A 80 -15.83 23.52 8.99
CA ASP A 80 -14.47 23.15 9.37
C ASP A 80 -14.53 21.76 10.00
N PRO A 81 -13.93 20.72 9.39
CA PRO A 81 -13.98 19.38 9.97
C PRO A 81 -13.19 19.28 11.28
N THR A 82 -12.39 20.28 11.65
CA THR A 82 -11.73 20.36 12.96
C THR A 82 -12.64 20.90 14.06
N ASP A 83 -13.71 21.60 13.69
CA ASP A 83 -14.73 22.05 14.63
C ASP A 83 -15.63 20.85 14.98
N PRO A 84 -15.69 20.44 16.26
CA PRO A 84 -16.61 19.40 16.71
C PRO A 84 -18.05 19.63 16.26
N ALA A 85 -18.51 20.89 16.23
CA ALA A 85 -19.88 21.22 15.89
C ALA A 85 -20.24 20.93 14.41
N SER A 86 -19.23 20.72 13.55
CA SER A 86 -19.43 20.27 12.16
C SER A 86 -19.80 18.78 12.05
N TRP A 87 -19.77 18.03 13.15
CA TRP A 87 -20.08 16.60 13.20
C TRP A 87 -21.32 16.34 14.04
N ILE A 88 -22.06 15.28 13.72
CA ILE A 88 -23.18 14.80 14.54
C ILE A 88 -22.72 13.61 15.37
N ASP A 89 -22.93 13.67 16.68
CA ASP A 89 -22.77 12.52 17.57
C ASP A 89 -23.95 11.57 17.39
N ALA A 90 -23.68 10.37 16.90
CA ALA A 90 -24.70 9.38 16.57
C ALA A 90 -25.54 8.94 17.78
N ALA A 91 -25.00 9.02 18.99
CA ALA A 91 -25.73 8.65 20.21
C ALA A 91 -26.75 9.71 20.63
N THR A 92 -26.48 10.98 20.35
CA THR A 92 -27.33 12.11 20.78
C THR A 92 -28.16 12.73 19.66
N GLY A 93 -27.75 12.52 18.40
CA GLY A 93 -28.30 13.20 17.24
C GLY A 93 -27.99 14.70 17.17
N LYS A 94 -27.10 15.20 18.04
CA LYS A 94 -26.74 16.63 18.15
C LYS A 94 -25.32 16.88 17.63
N PRO A 95 -24.98 18.15 17.32
CA PRO A 95 -23.60 18.54 17.06
C PRO A 95 -22.65 18.06 18.16
N ALA A 96 -21.50 17.52 17.80
CA ALA A 96 -20.50 17.10 18.76
C ALA A 96 -19.89 18.33 19.46
N ASN A 97 -19.49 18.15 20.72
CA ASN A 97 -18.91 19.21 21.56
C ASN A 97 -17.42 19.00 21.85
N THR A 98 -16.83 17.95 21.27
CA THR A 98 -15.51 17.45 21.62
C THR A 98 -14.75 17.03 20.36
N ALA A 99 -13.48 17.38 20.31
CA ALA A 99 -12.64 17.15 19.13
C ALA A 99 -12.36 15.67 18.86
N LEU A 100 -12.08 15.37 17.59
CA LEU A 100 -11.66 14.04 17.14
C LEU A 100 -10.39 13.59 17.86
N ASP A 101 -10.39 12.36 18.33
CA ASP A 101 -9.27 11.72 19.02
C ASP A 101 -9.13 10.24 18.62
N MET A 102 -8.14 9.55 19.20
CA MET A 102 -7.87 8.13 18.93
C MET A 102 -8.98 7.16 19.36
N ASN A 103 -10.01 7.63 20.08
CA ASN A 103 -11.17 6.86 20.52
C ASN A 103 -12.45 7.30 19.79
N THR A 104 -12.33 8.04 18.69
CA THR A 104 -13.47 8.52 17.90
C THR A 104 -13.61 7.73 16.61
N ASP A 105 -14.81 7.20 16.37
CA ASP A 105 -15.18 6.55 15.11
C ASP A 105 -15.81 7.57 14.16
N LEU A 106 -15.47 7.46 12.88
CA LEU A 106 -15.92 8.39 11.85
C LEU A 106 -16.72 7.67 10.77
N ILE A 107 -17.89 8.19 10.44
CA ILE A 107 -18.63 7.85 9.23
C ILE A 107 -18.78 9.09 8.34
N LEU A 108 -18.24 8.97 7.14
CA LEU A 108 -18.59 9.80 6.01
C LEU A 108 -19.64 9.03 5.21
N PRO A 109 -20.92 9.38 5.27
CA PRO A 109 -21.98 8.55 4.71
C PRO A 109 -21.95 8.54 3.17
N ASP A 110 -22.65 7.58 2.58
CA ASP A 110 -22.86 7.55 1.13
C ASP A 110 -23.63 8.80 0.68
N ALA A 111 -23.32 9.30 -0.52
CA ALA A 111 -24.06 10.40 -1.14
C ALA A 111 -24.32 10.11 -2.62
N GLU A 112 -25.36 10.72 -3.19
CA GLU A 112 -25.60 10.66 -4.64
C GLU A 112 -24.59 11.51 -5.42
N LYS A 113 -24.16 12.64 -4.85
CA LYS A 113 -23.18 13.54 -5.45
C LYS A 113 -21.84 13.49 -4.71
N PRO A 114 -20.71 13.67 -5.42
CA PRO A 114 -19.40 13.79 -4.77
C PRO A 114 -19.33 14.95 -3.78
N TYR A 115 -18.81 14.67 -2.58
CA TYR A 115 -18.48 15.69 -1.57
C TYR A 115 -17.09 15.43 -1.00
N LYS A 116 -16.47 16.47 -0.41
CA LYS A 116 -15.09 16.40 0.08
C LYS A 116 -14.94 17.02 1.46
N ILE A 117 -14.30 16.26 2.35
CA ILE A 117 -13.86 16.69 3.68
C ILE A 117 -12.34 16.82 3.68
N SER A 118 -11.81 17.95 4.17
CA SER A 118 -10.36 18.19 4.19
C SER A 118 -9.88 18.99 5.39
N PHE A 119 -8.98 18.40 6.18
CA PHE A 119 -8.29 19.05 7.30
C PHE A 119 -7.07 19.84 6.82
N LYS A 120 -7.25 20.89 6.01
CA LYS A 120 -6.12 21.64 5.48
C LYS A 120 -5.28 22.26 6.61
N GLY A 121 -3.97 22.06 6.56
CA GLY A 121 -2.99 22.74 7.43
C GLY A 121 -2.79 22.11 8.81
N GLN A 122 -3.52 21.04 9.11
CA GLN A 122 -3.48 20.38 10.42
C GLN A 122 -2.57 19.16 10.39
N LYS A 123 -1.82 18.93 11.48
CA LYS A 123 -0.91 17.78 11.65
C LYS A 123 -1.44 16.85 12.74
N ASN A 124 -1.02 15.59 12.69
CA ASN A 124 -1.19 14.60 13.76
C ASN A 124 -2.64 14.37 14.20
N ARG A 125 -3.57 14.19 13.25
CA ARG A 125 -4.94 13.79 13.58
C ARG A 125 -5.00 12.31 13.90
N ALA A 126 -5.98 11.93 14.71
CA ALA A 126 -6.23 10.54 15.07
C ALA A 126 -7.71 10.25 14.99
N CYS A 127 -8.04 9.02 14.61
CA CYS A 127 -9.36 8.43 14.82
C CYS A 127 -9.19 6.94 15.13
N ARG A 128 -10.22 6.32 15.70
CA ARG A 128 -10.25 4.89 15.91
C ARG A 128 -10.68 4.19 14.62
N HIS A 129 -11.96 4.22 14.28
CA HIS A 129 -12.48 3.66 13.02
C HIS A 129 -12.76 4.75 11.98
N LEU A 130 -12.67 4.40 10.69
CA LEU A 130 -12.99 5.32 9.59
C LEU A 130 -13.76 4.60 8.48
N THR A 131 -14.99 5.04 8.23
CA THR A 131 -15.77 4.66 7.05
C THR A 131 -15.85 5.83 6.07
N VAL A 132 -15.44 5.60 4.83
CA VAL A 132 -15.59 6.53 3.70
C VAL A 132 -16.62 5.95 2.74
N GLY A 133 -17.82 6.53 2.76
CA GLY A 133 -18.96 6.12 1.93
C GLY A 133 -18.77 6.40 0.44
N LYS A 134 -19.72 5.90 -0.35
CA LYS A 134 -19.82 6.17 -1.79
C LYS A 134 -19.81 7.69 -2.04
N ASN A 135 -19.02 8.13 -3.02
CA ASN A 135 -18.86 9.53 -3.42
C ASN A 135 -18.24 10.48 -2.36
N ALA A 136 -17.88 9.97 -1.18
CA ALA A 136 -17.17 10.75 -0.17
C ALA A 136 -15.67 10.82 -0.48
N VAL A 137 -15.07 12.00 -0.39
CA VAL A 137 -13.62 12.20 -0.45
C VAL A 137 -13.11 12.67 0.89
N PHE A 138 -12.36 11.81 1.58
CA PHE A 138 -11.65 12.16 2.80
C PHE A 138 -10.18 12.45 2.52
N GLU A 139 -9.77 13.71 2.65
CA GLU A 139 -8.42 14.14 2.32
C GLU A 139 -7.88 15.09 3.40
N PRO A 140 -7.21 14.59 4.47
CA PRO A 140 -6.42 15.43 5.35
C PRO A 140 -5.31 16.13 4.53
N GLY A 141 -5.64 17.33 4.05
CA GLY A 141 -4.86 18.09 3.07
C GLY A 141 -3.81 18.98 3.73
N GLY A 142 -2.97 19.64 2.92
CA GLY A 142 -2.04 20.67 3.43
C GLY A 142 -0.87 20.14 4.26
N GLY A 143 -0.47 18.88 4.07
CA GLY A 143 0.69 18.32 4.77
C GLY A 143 0.37 17.61 6.08
N GLY A 144 -0.90 17.25 6.33
CA GLY A 144 -1.30 16.50 7.51
C GLY A 144 -0.98 15.00 7.45
N SER A 145 -0.69 14.44 8.62
CA SER A 145 -0.65 13.01 8.90
C SER A 145 -1.90 12.61 9.67
N ILE A 146 -2.34 11.37 9.51
CA ILE A 146 -3.42 10.77 10.31
C ILE A 146 -2.97 9.42 10.87
N ALA A 147 -3.25 9.18 12.14
CA ALA A 147 -3.16 7.87 12.76
C ALA A 147 -4.56 7.26 12.86
N VAL A 148 -4.69 5.99 12.44
CA VAL A 148 -5.92 5.22 12.61
C VAL A 148 -5.60 4.02 13.50
N PHE A 149 -6.35 3.87 14.58
CA PHE A 149 -6.10 2.84 15.60
C PHE A 149 -6.94 1.58 15.40
N GLY A 150 -8.04 1.71 14.65
CA GLY A 150 -9.00 0.67 14.33
C GLY A 150 -9.11 0.41 12.82
N ASN A 151 -10.24 -0.17 12.42
CA ASN A 151 -10.60 -0.48 11.04
C ASN A 151 -10.73 0.76 10.13
N VAL A 152 -10.41 0.57 8.86
CA VAL A 152 -10.70 1.52 7.76
C VAL A 152 -11.52 0.82 6.68
N TRP A 153 -12.62 1.44 6.25
CA TRP A 153 -13.43 0.96 5.14
C TRP A 153 -13.69 2.08 4.13
N ILE A 154 -13.17 1.91 2.91
CA ILE A 154 -13.47 2.75 1.76
C ILE A 154 -14.46 2.00 0.87
N ARG A 155 -15.71 2.48 0.81
CA ARG A 155 -16.78 1.88 -0.01
C ARG A 155 -16.58 2.20 -1.50
N PRO A 156 -17.22 1.45 -2.42
CA PRO A 156 -17.19 1.74 -3.85
C PRO A 156 -17.48 3.21 -4.19
N GLY A 157 -16.57 3.84 -4.94
CA GLY A 157 -16.67 5.25 -5.32
C GLY A 157 -16.25 6.24 -4.23
N GLY A 158 -16.01 5.79 -3.00
CA GLY A 158 -15.36 6.57 -1.95
C GLY A 158 -13.88 6.76 -2.23
N ARG A 159 -13.26 7.75 -1.57
CA ARG A 159 -11.83 8.02 -1.70
C ARG A 159 -11.23 8.50 -0.39
N PHE A 160 -10.22 7.80 0.08
CA PHE A 160 -9.38 8.23 1.20
C PHE A 160 -7.98 8.56 0.69
N TYR A 161 -7.45 9.75 1.00
CA TYR A 161 -6.08 10.10 0.64
C TYR A 161 -5.39 10.98 1.67
N VAL A 162 -4.29 10.49 2.24
CA VAL A 162 -3.46 11.22 3.21
C VAL A 162 -2.22 11.80 2.52
N TYR A 163 -2.10 13.13 2.50
CA TYR A 163 -0.99 13.76 1.77
C TYR A 163 0.38 13.53 2.40
N ARG A 164 0.51 13.36 3.73
CA ARG A 164 1.78 12.90 4.34
C ARG A 164 1.66 11.44 4.74
N THR A 165 1.57 11.19 6.04
CA THR A 165 1.74 9.86 6.60
C THR A 165 0.41 9.36 7.12
N LEU A 166 -0.03 8.22 6.56
CA LEU A 166 -1.03 7.37 7.19
C LEU A 166 -0.30 6.40 8.13
N ILE A 167 -0.70 6.39 9.40
CA ILE A 167 -0.17 5.47 10.41
C ILE A 167 -1.29 4.53 10.82
N LEU A 168 -1.09 3.22 10.70
CA LEU A 168 -1.91 2.23 11.37
C LEU A 168 -1.21 1.87 12.69
N ALA A 169 -1.88 2.16 13.80
CA ALA A 169 -1.31 2.09 15.15
C ALA A 169 -2.21 1.30 16.11
N GLY A 170 -1.74 1.13 17.34
CA GLY A 170 -2.47 0.44 18.41
C GLY A 170 -2.26 -1.07 18.43
N ASP A 171 -2.86 -1.73 19.41
CA ASP A 171 -2.61 -3.14 19.71
C ASP A 171 -3.69 -4.09 19.14
N GLY A 172 -4.83 -3.58 18.68
CA GLY A 172 -5.92 -4.42 18.16
C GLY A 172 -5.67 -4.96 16.76
N ASN A 173 -6.34 -6.05 16.38
CA ASN A 173 -6.38 -6.54 15.00
C ASN A 173 -7.39 -5.73 14.17
N THR A 174 -6.97 -5.20 13.03
CA THR A 174 -7.79 -4.30 12.22
C THR A 174 -7.84 -4.74 10.76
N PHE A 175 -8.87 -4.33 10.04
CA PHE A 175 -8.85 -4.37 8.58
C PHE A 175 -8.67 -2.99 7.95
N PHE A 176 -8.07 -2.97 6.76
CA PHE A 176 -8.05 -1.85 5.84
C PHE A 176 -8.69 -2.31 4.52
N ARG A 177 -9.97 -2.00 4.33
CA ARG A 177 -10.73 -2.42 3.16
C ARG A 177 -10.82 -1.29 2.15
N ASN A 178 -10.30 -1.52 0.95
CA ASN A 178 -10.49 -0.66 -0.21
C ASN A 178 -10.87 -1.53 -1.40
N GLU A 179 -12.12 -1.44 -1.83
CA GLU A 179 -12.62 -2.33 -2.87
C GLU A 179 -11.89 -2.12 -4.20
N TRP A 180 -11.85 -3.19 -5.01
CA TRP A 180 -11.37 -3.10 -6.37
C TRP A 180 -12.18 -2.06 -7.15
N PRO A 181 -11.57 -1.33 -8.10
CA PRO A 181 -12.35 -0.45 -8.97
C PRO A 181 -13.49 -1.21 -9.66
N ALA A 182 -14.65 -0.58 -9.71
CA ALA A 182 -15.87 -1.19 -10.23
C ALA A 182 -15.77 -1.63 -11.70
N ASP A 183 -14.82 -1.09 -12.47
CA ASP A 183 -14.59 -1.48 -13.86
C ASP A 183 -13.95 -2.88 -14.03
N GLY A 184 -13.53 -3.51 -12.93
CA GLY A 184 -12.95 -4.86 -12.91
C GLY A 184 -11.60 -5.01 -13.62
N LYS A 185 -11.08 -3.96 -14.27
CA LYS A 185 -9.88 -4.07 -15.11
C LYS A 185 -8.65 -4.46 -14.29
N LEU A 186 -8.46 -3.80 -13.15
CA LEU A 186 -7.35 -4.12 -12.26
C LEU A 186 -7.50 -5.49 -11.62
N LYS A 187 -8.71 -5.89 -11.25
CA LYS A 187 -8.95 -7.24 -10.70
C LYS A 187 -8.59 -8.31 -11.72
N LYS A 188 -9.01 -8.14 -12.98
CA LYS A 188 -8.64 -9.04 -14.07
C LYS A 188 -7.12 -9.11 -14.29
N LEU A 189 -6.43 -7.97 -14.29
CA LEU A 189 -4.96 -7.95 -14.41
C LEU A 189 -4.27 -8.65 -13.22
N HIS A 190 -4.81 -8.52 -12.01
CA HIS A 190 -4.34 -9.22 -10.83
C HIS A 190 -4.49 -10.73 -10.99
N ASP A 191 -5.71 -11.20 -11.29
CA ASP A 191 -6.06 -12.61 -11.33
C ASP A 191 -5.32 -13.37 -12.45
N THR A 192 -5.11 -12.71 -13.58
CA THR A 192 -4.38 -13.30 -14.71
C THR A 192 -2.86 -13.23 -14.55
N GLY A 193 -2.34 -12.45 -13.60
CA GLY A 193 -0.91 -12.15 -13.50
C GLY A 193 -0.33 -11.48 -14.75
N ALA A 194 -1.17 -10.81 -15.54
CA ALA A 194 -0.78 -10.25 -16.83
C ALA A 194 0.33 -9.20 -16.70
N ILE A 195 1.32 -9.26 -17.60
CA ILE A 195 2.40 -8.27 -17.66
C ILE A 195 1.83 -6.95 -18.15
N THR A 196 2.07 -5.89 -17.39
CA THR A 196 1.86 -4.52 -17.86
C THR A 196 3.06 -4.11 -18.70
N SER A 197 2.94 -4.26 -20.02
CA SER A 197 4.01 -3.96 -20.97
C SER A 197 4.35 -2.47 -20.99
N PHE A 198 5.64 -2.18 -21.19
CA PHE A 198 6.10 -0.85 -21.58
C PHE A 198 5.74 -0.66 -23.04
N ASP A 199 5.16 0.48 -23.36
CA ASP A 199 4.88 0.89 -24.73
C ASP A 199 5.93 1.93 -25.13
N PRO A 200 6.95 1.56 -25.93
CA PRO A 200 8.00 2.50 -26.35
C PRO A 200 7.45 3.66 -27.19
N ALA A 201 6.34 3.45 -27.91
CA ALA A 201 5.67 4.52 -28.66
C ALA A 201 4.91 5.47 -27.70
N ASN A 202 4.48 4.97 -26.55
CA ASN A 202 3.80 5.75 -25.52
C ASN A 202 4.47 5.60 -24.14
N PRO A 203 5.71 6.10 -23.96
CA PRO A 203 6.48 5.90 -22.72
C PRO A 203 5.84 6.60 -21.50
N ARG A 204 4.87 7.50 -21.75
CA ARG A 204 4.08 8.19 -20.72
C ARG A 204 2.75 7.49 -20.42
N LYS A 205 2.42 6.39 -21.09
CA LYS A 205 1.18 5.63 -20.84
C LYS A 205 1.12 5.30 -19.35
N PRO A 206 0.09 5.79 -18.64
CA PRO A 206 0.00 5.58 -17.21
C PRO A 206 -0.01 4.09 -16.91
N ASN A 207 0.87 3.66 -16.00
CA ASN A 207 0.77 2.33 -15.44
C ASN A 207 -0.63 2.18 -14.79
N PRO A 208 -1.46 1.19 -15.16
CA PRO A 208 -2.75 0.92 -14.51
C PRO A 208 -2.63 0.78 -12.99
N TRP A 209 -1.51 0.28 -12.48
CA TRP A 209 -1.26 0.16 -11.03
C TRP A 209 -0.79 1.45 -10.36
N GLY A 210 -0.41 2.45 -11.16
CA GLY A 210 0.16 3.70 -10.67
C GLY A 210 -0.90 4.69 -10.22
N TRP A 211 -0.57 5.46 -9.19
CA TRP A 211 -1.44 6.50 -8.62
C TRP A 211 -1.98 7.53 -9.63
N ARG A 212 -1.31 7.69 -10.78
CA ARG A 212 -1.75 8.58 -11.86
C ARG A 212 -2.93 8.01 -12.64
N ALA A 213 -2.98 6.69 -12.83
CA ALA A 213 -4.06 6.01 -13.52
C ALA A 213 -5.23 5.76 -12.56
N THR A 214 -4.95 5.40 -11.32
CA THR A 214 -5.94 4.93 -10.34
C THR A 214 -5.93 5.82 -9.12
N LYS A 215 -6.45 7.05 -9.27
CA LYS A 215 -6.60 8.01 -8.15
C LYS A 215 -7.37 7.44 -6.95
N VAL A 216 -8.15 6.39 -7.18
CA VAL A 216 -9.05 5.72 -6.21
C VAL A 216 -8.30 4.73 -5.31
N SER A 217 -7.18 4.17 -5.76
CA SER A 217 -6.53 3.07 -5.04
C SER A 217 -5.34 3.51 -4.19
N THR A 218 -4.86 4.74 -4.36
CA THR A 218 -3.77 5.26 -3.55
C THR A 218 -4.31 5.98 -2.32
N VAL A 219 -3.89 5.53 -1.12
CA VAL A 219 -4.45 5.99 0.16
C VAL A 219 -3.56 6.98 0.90
N CYS A 220 -2.28 7.06 0.57
CA CYS A 220 -1.37 8.04 1.17
C CYS A 220 -0.12 8.31 0.33
N HIS A 221 0.67 9.33 0.70
CA HIS A 221 2.06 9.43 0.24
C HIS A 221 2.97 8.47 0.99
N PHE A 222 2.97 8.56 2.33
CA PHE A 222 3.78 7.73 3.21
C PHE A 222 2.89 6.85 4.07
N PHE A 223 3.28 5.59 4.26
CA PHE A 223 2.55 4.65 5.08
C PHE A 223 3.44 4.09 6.18
N VAL A 224 2.90 4.01 7.39
CA VAL A 224 3.55 3.39 8.53
C VAL A 224 2.61 2.37 9.16
N HIS A 225 3.09 1.14 9.32
CA HIS A 225 2.47 0.14 10.18
C HIS A 225 3.31 0.00 11.46
N ASP A 226 2.69 0.28 12.61
CA ASP A 226 3.36 0.30 13.91
C ASP A 226 2.42 -0.25 14.98
N LYS A 227 2.23 -1.58 14.97
CA LYS A 227 1.28 -2.30 15.82
C LYS A 227 1.96 -3.47 16.53
N PRO A 228 2.82 -3.24 17.54
CA PRO A 228 3.67 -4.29 18.11
C PRO A 228 2.94 -5.58 18.55
N LYS A 229 1.67 -5.48 18.95
CA LYS A 229 0.85 -6.62 19.40
C LYS A 229 -0.32 -6.96 18.48
N GLY A 230 -0.51 -6.22 17.40
CA GLY A 230 -1.69 -6.32 16.55
C GLY A 230 -1.35 -6.54 15.08
N THR A 231 -2.42 -6.74 14.30
CA THR A 231 -2.33 -6.90 12.85
C THR A 231 -3.16 -5.85 12.11
N SER A 232 -2.80 -5.61 10.84
CA SER A 232 -3.64 -4.86 9.90
C SER A 232 -3.82 -5.65 8.62
N GLU A 233 -5.04 -6.08 8.30
CA GLU A 233 -5.35 -6.88 7.11
C GLU A 233 -5.92 -6.01 5.97
N PHE A 234 -5.16 -5.87 4.89
CA PHE A 234 -5.55 -5.16 3.69
C PHE A 234 -6.42 -6.03 2.79
N ILE A 235 -7.62 -5.55 2.47
CA ILE A 235 -8.61 -6.26 1.66
C ILE A 235 -8.93 -5.43 0.41
N GLY A 236 -8.86 -6.07 -0.76
CA GLY A 236 -9.06 -5.44 -2.06
C GLY A 236 -7.77 -4.84 -2.64
N PHE A 237 -7.82 -3.62 -3.17
CA PHE A 237 -6.64 -2.97 -3.78
C PHE A 237 -6.32 -1.63 -3.13
N SER A 238 -5.14 -1.58 -2.50
CA SER A 238 -4.60 -0.37 -1.91
C SER A 238 -3.17 -0.12 -2.39
N GLY A 239 -2.76 1.14 -2.36
CA GLY A 239 -1.37 1.49 -2.56
C GLY A 239 -0.98 2.81 -1.93
N THR A 240 0.32 3.07 -1.92
CA THR A 240 0.92 4.33 -1.50
C THR A 240 1.54 5.03 -2.71
N ARG A 241 1.77 6.34 -2.62
CA ARG A 241 2.54 7.04 -3.66
C ARG A 241 4.05 6.93 -3.47
N ASP A 242 4.52 6.72 -2.25
CA ASP A 242 5.94 6.72 -1.89
C ASP A 242 6.21 5.74 -0.72
N GLU A 243 6.93 6.14 0.33
CA GLU A 243 7.51 5.23 1.35
C GLU A 243 6.47 4.41 2.11
N VAL A 244 6.83 3.15 2.35
CA VAL A 244 6.12 2.23 3.24
C VAL A 244 7.10 1.79 4.30
N ALA A 245 6.73 1.91 5.57
CA ALA A 245 7.52 1.42 6.70
C ALA A 245 6.67 0.48 7.57
N ILE A 246 7.09 -0.79 7.65
CA ILE A 246 6.54 -1.78 8.57
C ILE A 246 7.49 -1.86 9.75
N LYS A 247 7.14 -1.17 10.84
CA LYS A 247 8.00 -1.04 12.02
C LYS A 247 7.82 -2.20 12.99
N ALA A 248 6.57 -2.51 13.32
CA ALA A 248 6.21 -3.52 14.29
C ALA A 248 4.86 -4.16 13.95
N GLY A 249 4.67 -5.42 14.36
CA GLY A 249 3.45 -6.19 14.12
C GLY A 249 3.37 -6.82 12.73
N THR A 250 2.21 -7.38 12.41
CA THR A 250 1.98 -8.06 11.12
C THR A 250 1.01 -7.26 10.24
N LEU A 251 1.51 -6.74 9.13
CA LEU A 251 0.68 -6.27 8.03
C LEU A 251 0.30 -7.46 7.15
N ILE A 252 -1.00 -7.75 7.05
CA ILE A 252 -1.53 -8.85 6.25
C ILE A 252 -2.06 -8.27 4.93
N VAL A 253 -1.72 -8.90 3.81
CA VAL A 253 -2.42 -8.68 2.55
C VAL A 253 -3.36 -9.87 2.37
N GLY A 254 -4.67 -9.61 2.49
CA GLY A 254 -5.72 -10.62 2.51
C GLY A 254 -5.83 -11.38 1.20
N ARG A 255 -6.68 -12.42 1.18
CA ARG A 255 -6.89 -13.26 0.00
C ARG A 255 -7.26 -12.43 -1.22
N ASP A 256 -6.65 -12.75 -2.37
CA ASP A 256 -6.85 -12.08 -3.66
C ASP A 256 -6.78 -10.54 -3.57
N SER A 257 -5.97 -10.04 -2.64
CA SER A 257 -5.81 -8.62 -2.37
C SER A 257 -4.41 -8.15 -2.74
N ARG A 258 -4.28 -6.84 -2.95
CA ARG A 258 -3.03 -6.22 -3.38
C ARG A 258 -2.74 -4.95 -2.61
N PHE A 259 -1.52 -4.86 -2.08
CA PHE A 259 -0.97 -3.66 -1.46
C PHE A 259 0.32 -3.24 -2.16
N LEU A 260 0.37 -2.07 -2.77
CA LEU A 260 1.55 -1.64 -3.53
C LEU A 260 2.20 -0.36 -3.01
N CYS A 261 3.52 -0.31 -3.04
CA CYS A 261 4.33 0.88 -2.80
C CYS A 261 4.64 1.60 -4.12
N GLY A 262 4.18 2.84 -4.26
CA GLY A 262 4.48 3.68 -5.42
C GLY A 262 5.81 4.43 -5.32
N GLY A 263 6.10 5.23 -6.35
CA GLY A 263 7.10 6.30 -6.28
C GLY A 263 8.56 5.87 -6.12
N ALA A 264 9.37 6.80 -5.62
CA ALA A 264 10.83 6.68 -5.54
C ALA A 264 11.30 5.82 -4.36
N ALA A 265 10.40 5.59 -3.43
CA ALA A 265 10.71 4.97 -2.16
C ALA A 265 10.77 3.44 -2.15
N SER A 266 11.36 2.89 -1.09
CA SER A 266 11.38 1.45 -0.81
C SER A 266 10.22 1.03 0.10
N LEU A 267 9.81 -0.22 -0.04
CA LEU A 267 9.15 -0.98 1.03
C LEU A 267 10.18 -1.25 2.13
N SER A 268 10.04 -0.65 3.32
CA SER A 268 10.95 -0.84 4.44
C SER A 268 10.31 -1.71 5.52
N ILE A 269 11.00 -2.76 5.94
CA ILE A 269 10.54 -3.68 6.99
C ILE A 269 11.62 -3.75 8.07
N ARG A 270 11.25 -3.44 9.31
CA ARG A 270 12.14 -3.45 10.48
C ARG A 270 12.05 -4.78 11.21
N LYS A 271 12.96 -4.99 12.18
CA LYS A 271 13.14 -6.25 12.89
C LYS A 271 11.86 -6.82 13.52
N ASP A 272 10.99 -5.95 14.01
CA ASP A 272 9.75 -6.34 14.70
C ASP A 272 8.54 -6.34 13.75
N GLY A 273 8.77 -6.04 12.46
CA GLY A 273 7.74 -5.92 11.43
C GLY A 273 7.67 -7.17 10.55
N THR A 274 6.44 -7.57 10.23
CA THR A 274 6.14 -8.68 9.32
C THR A 274 5.15 -8.24 8.24
N ILE A 275 5.34 -8.72 7.02
CA ILE A 275 4.29 -8.77 6.00
C ILE A 275 3.87 -10.22 5.80
N ALA A 276 2.58 -10.52 5.90
CA ALA A 276 2.03 -11.83 5.58
C ALA A 276 1.10 -11.74 4.36
N LEU A 277 1.33 -12.57 3.35
CA LEU A 277 0.59 -12.57 2.10
C LEU A 277 -0.30 -13.81 2.07
N MET A 278 -1.62 -13.64 2.06
CA MET A 278 -2.58 -14.75 2.03
C MET A 278 -2.73 -15.31 0.60
N ASP A 279 -3.66 -16.26 0.42
CA ASP A 279 -3.92 -16.92 -0.87
C ASP A 279 -4.05 -15.94 -2.05
N GLY A 280 -3.17 -16.08 -3.05
CA GLY A 280 -3.21 -15.24 -4.25
C GLY A 280 -2.91 -13.76 -3.99
N ALA A 281 -2.50 -13.39 -2.79
CA ALA A 281 -2.19 -12.01 -2.43
C ALA A 281 -0.88 -11.54 -3.07
N MET A 282 -0.78 -10.23 -3.29
CA MET A 282 0.44 -9.63 -3.80
C MET A 282 0.81 -8.34 -3.06
N THR A 283 2.08 -8.23 -2.70
CA THR A 283 2.69 -6.94 -2.32
C THR A 283 3.88 -6.62 -3.21
N GLY A 284 4.30 -5.36 -3.21
CA GLY A 284 5.47 -4.96 -3.97
C GLY A 284 5.45 -3.51 -4.40
N LYS A 285 6.13 -3.23 -5.51
CA LYS A 285 6.11 -1.89 -6.12
C LYS A 285 4.89 -1.72 -7.03
N SER A 286 4.54 -0.45 -7.30
CA SER A 286 3.52 -0.07 -8.29
C SER A 286 4.14 0.57 -9.54
N CYS A 287 5.45 0.52 -9.71
CA CYS A 287 6.19 1.06 -10.84
C CYS A 287 7.61 0.51 -10.84
N ASN A 288 8.26 0.49 -12.00
CA ASN A 288 9.70 0.27 -12.05
C ASN A 288 10.38 1.64 -11.87
N GLN A 289 10.96 1.91 -10.69
CA GLN A 289 11.60 3.19 -10.38
C GLN A 289 12.99 3.00 -9.77
N PHE A 290 13.88 3.94 -10.06
CA PHE A 290 15.28 4.01 -9.63
C PHE A 290 15.44 3.88 -8.12
N GLY A 291 16.18 2.86 -7.66
CA GLY A 291 16.52 2.65 -6.26
C GLY A 291 16.23 1.24 -5.76
N VAL A 292 16.32 1.09 -4.44
CA VAL A 292 16.00 -0.17 -3.75
C VAL A 292 14.48 -0.27 -3.65
N CYS A 293 13.88 -1.34 -4.17
CA CYS A 293 12.44 -1.55 -4.07
C CYS A 293 12.03 -2.06 -2.68
N LEU A 294 12.87 -2.88 -2.06
CA LEU A 294 12.64 -3.51 -0.76
C LEU A 294 13.89 -3.43 0.12
N GLY A 295 13.75 -2.91 1.33
CA GLY A 295 14.77 -2.95 2.37
C GLY A 295 14.23 -3.60 3.64
N MET A 296 14.69 -4.80 3.96
CA MET A 296 14.28 -5.56 5.14
C MET A 296 15.48 -5.74 6.09
N GLN A 297 15.30 -5.32 7.35
CA GLN A 297 16.34 -5.32 8.37
C GLN A 297 15.86 -6.09 9.60
N GLY A 298 16.09 -7.41 9.61
CA GLY A 298 15.70 -8.36 10.67
C GLY A 298 14.24 -8.80 10.66
N GLY A 299 13.39 -8.20 9.82
CA GLY A 299 11.94 -8.47 9.79
C GLY A 299 11.56 -9.73 9.01
N ALA A 300 10.29 -9.86 8.66
CA ALA A 300 9.79 -11.02 7.92
C ALA A 300 8.86 -10.66 6.75
N ILE A 301 8.95 -11.45 5.67
CA ILE A 301 7.92 -11.56 4.65
C ILE A 301 7.51 -13.02 4.57
N THR A 302 6.21 -13.27 4.67
CA THR A 302 5.66 -14.62 4.71
C THR A 302 4.54 -14.79 3.70
N ALA A 303 4.37 -16.01 3.21
CA ALA A 303 3.21 -16.41 2.43
C ALA A 303 2.37 -17.36 3.29
N GLY A 304 1.21 -16.89 3.75
CA GLY A 304 0.46 -17.48 4.86
C GLY A 304 1.04 -17.15 6.24
N THR A 305 0.38 -17.66 7.28
CA THR A 305 0.91 -17.76 8.65
C THR A 305 0.82 -19.22 9.11
N PRO A 306 1.48 -19.62 10.22
CA PRO A 306 1.37 -21.00 10.72
C PRO A 306 -0.06 -21.50 10.92
N ASP A 307 -0.97 -20.60 11.34
CA ASP A 307 -2.38 -20.85 11.61
C ASP A 307 -3.30 -20.52 10.40
N ARG A 308 -2.81 -19.80 9.39
CA ARG A 308 -3.52 -19.51 8.13
C ARG A 308 -2.63 -19.88 6.93
N PRO A 309 -2.37 -21.19 6.73
CA PRO A 309 -1.50 -21.62 5.64
C PRO A 309 -2.19 -21.45 4.28
N ILE A 310 -1.38 -21.22 3.23
CA ILE A 310 -1.87 -20.91 1.89
C ILE A 310 -1.99 -22.16 1.00
N LYS A 311 -2.97 -22.12 0.10
CA LYS A 311 -3.23 -23.12 -0.95
C LYS A 311 -2.80 -22.65 -2.33
N ARG A 312 -2.62 -21.34 -2.51
CA ARG A 312 -2.13 -20.72 -3.76
C ARG A 312 -0.93 -19.84 -3.46
N ASP A 313 -0.02 -19.76 -4.42
CA ASP A 313 1.15 -18.87 -4.37
C ASP A 313 0.76 -17.45 -3.96
N ALA A 314 1.58 -16.86 -3.08
CA ALA A 314 1.52 -15.44 -2.75
C ALA A 314 2.78 -14.75 -3.28
N ARG A 315 2.66 -13.50 -3.74
CA ARG A 315 3.69 -12.86 -4.56
C ARG A 315 4.28 -11.60 -3.92
N LEU A 316 5.60 -11.57 -3.84
CA LEU A 316 6.40 -10.39 -3.57
C LEU A 316 7.02 -9.90 -4.89
N GLY A 317 6.52 -8.77 -5.39
CA GLY A 317 6.97 -8.16 -6.64
C GLY A 317 7.95 -7.02 -6.44
N VAL A 318 9.13 -7.10 -7.02
CA VAL A 318 10.09 -5.98 -7.07
C VAL A 318 10.27 -5.44 -8.49
N GLY A 319 10.85 -4.24 -8.61
CA GLY A 319 11.28 -3.71 -9.90
C GLY A 319 12.42 -4.54 -10.49
N TYR A 320 12.53 -4.57 -11.82
CA TYR A 320 13.64 -5.26 -12.48
C TYR A 320 14.90 -4.39 -12.44
N SER A 321 16.07 -5.04 -12.39
CA SER A 321 17.38 -4.44 -12.17
C SER A 321 18.19 -4.33 -13.47
N ASN A 322 18.93 -3.23 -13.65
CA ASN A 322 19.99 -3.15 -14.66
C ASN A 322 21.30 -3.68 -14.04
N TRP A 323 21.29 -4.97 -13.81
CA TRP A 323 22.40 -5.77 -13.30
C TRP A 323 23.70 -5.63 -14.12
N MET A 324 23.57 -5.39 -15.42
CA MET A 324 24.70 -5.32 -16.36
C MET A 324 25.44 -3.97 -16.31
N ASN A 325 25.06 -3.05 -15.43
CA ASN A 325 25.54 -1.67 -15.42
C ASN A 325 25.51 -1.07 -16.85
N LEU A 326 24.43 -1.32 -17.61
CA LEU A 326 24.28 -0.66 -18.91
C LEU A 326 24.28 0.86 -18.69
N SER A 327 25.10 1.56 -19.47
CA SER A 327 25.10 3.02 -19.47
C SER A 327 23.85 3.52 -20.19
N PHE A 328 23.15 4.48 -19.58
CA PHE A 328 22.11 5.25 -20.24
C PHE A 328 22.72 6.57 -20.73
N PRO A 329 23.08 6.69 -22.02
CA PRO A 329 23.90 7.79 -22.53
C PRO A 329 23.27 9.18 -22.35
N ASP A 330 21.94 9.24 -22.32
CA ASP A 330 21.17 10.48 -22.16
C ASP A 330 20.74 10.74 -20.70
N GLN A 331 21.15 9.88 -19.76
CA GLN A 331 20.84 10.10 -18.35
C GLN A 331 21.71 11.24 -17.83
N ASN A 332 21.08 12.40 -17.58
CA ASN A 332 21.76 13.54 -16.97
C ASN A 332 22.53 13.09 -15.72
N VAL A 333 23.85 13.26 -15.74
CA VAL A 333 24.73 13.11 -14.58
C VAL A 333 24.33 14.19 -13.57
N GLY A 334 23.41 13.88 -12.65
CA GLY A 334 22.75 14.90 -11.86
C GLY A 334 22.11 14.42 -10.57
N ARG A 335 22.37 15.20 -9.50
CA ARG A 335 21.89 15.25 -8.10
C ARG A 335 21.61 13.96 -7.29
N ARG A 336 21.26 12.79 -7.86
CA ARG A 336 20.94 11.57 -7.07
C ARG A 336 21.28 10.22 -7.72
N GLY A 337 22.07 10.16 -8.80
CA GLY A 337 22.60 8.88 -9.29
C GLY A 337 23.46 9.00 -10.55
N ASN A 338 24.35 8.03 -10.74
CA ASN A 338 25.16 7.84 -11.94
C ASN A 338 24.31 7.28 -13.10
N ALA A 339 24.79 7.41 -14.34
CA ALA A 339 24.18 6.81 -15.54
C ALA A 339 24.05 5.26 -15.51
N TYR A 340 24.57 4.64 -14.45
CA TYR A 340 24.54 3.18 -14.18
C TYR A 340 23.59 2.81 -13.04
N ASP A 341 22.92 3.77 -12.39
CA ASP A 341 22.10 3.53 -11.20
C ASP A 341 20.65 3.09 -11.51
N TYR A 342 20.34 2.78 -12.78
CA TYR A 342 19.12 2.03 -13.06
C TYR A 342 19.19 0.71 -12.30
N GLY A 343 18.25 0.47 -11.38
CA GLY A 343 18.07 -0.80 -10.68
C GLY A 343 19.35 -1.57 -10.35
N ARG A 344 20.33 -0.96 -9.67
CA ARG A 344 21.54 -1.72 -9.25
C ARG A 344 21.12 -2.98 -8.49
N PHE A 345 20.22 -2.83 -7.51
CA PHE A 345 19.58 -3.95 -6.80
C PHE A 345 18.12 -3.64 -6.50
N SER A 346 17.29 -4.65 -6.71
CA SER A 346 15.85 -4.56 -6.48
C SER A 346 15.54 -4.68 -4.98
N ALA A 347 16.32 -5.44 -4.22
CA ALA A 347 16.05 -5.67 -2.80
C ALA A 347 17.33 -5.84 -1.97
N ASN A 348 17.24 -5.47 -0.69
CA ASN A 348 18.17 -5.85 0.38
C ASN A 348 17.37 -6.53 1.49
N VAL A 349 17.74 -7.77 1.83
CA VAL A 349 16.98 -8.66 2.68
C VAL A 349 17.87 -9.18 3.81
N SER A 350 17.47 -8.91 5.05
CA SER A 350 17.98 -9.54 6.27
C SER A 350 16.78 -9.88 7.14
N GLY A 351 16.67 -11.14 7.58
CA GLY A 351 15.51 -11.64 8.34
C GLY A 351 14.90 -12.90 7.72
N LYS A 352 13.57 -12.97 7.59
CA LYS A 352 12.86 -14.21 7.20
C LYS A 352 12.06 -14.05 5.90
N LEU A 353 12.24 -14.99 4.98
CA LEU A 353 11.39 -15.23 3.81
C LEU A 353 10.81 -16.65 3.90
N ILE A 354 9.54 -16.79 4.28
CA ILE A 354 8.95 -18.10 4.61
C ILE A 354 7.61 -18.31 3.91
N GLY A 355 7.42 -19.44 3.24
CA GLY A 355 6.10 -19.94 2.82
C GLY A 355 5.54 -20.94 3.84
N TYR A 356 4.26 -20.78 4.20
CA TYR A 356 3.48 -21.71 5.01
C TYR A 356 2.41 -22.39 4.13
N PRO A 357 2.78 -23.39 3.32
CA PRO A 357 1.80 -24.12 2.51
C PRO A 357 0.85 -24.92 3.39
N ALA A 358 -0.42 -25.01 2.98
CA ALA A 358 -1.37 -25.94 3.57
C ALA A 358 -0.94 -27.38 3.29
N LYS A 359 -1.35 -28.33 4.14
CA LYS A 359 -1.07 -29.75 3.93
C LYS A 359 -1.54 -30.19 2.53
N GLY A 360 -0.61 -30.78 1.76
CA GLY A 360 -0.87 -31.23 0.38
C GLY A 360 -0.84 -30.12 -0.67
N SER A 361 -0.46 -28.89 -0.32
CA SER A 361 -0.31 -27.78 -1.25
C SER A 361 1.16 -27.54 -1.63
N ASP A 362 1.38 -27.23 -2.90
CA ASP A 362 2.66 -26.73 -3.41
C ASP A 362 2.79 -25.21 -3.41
N ALA A 363 1.89 -24.50 -2.71
CA ALA A 363 1.96 -23.06 -2.60
C ALA A 363 3.31 -22.58 -2.01
N ARG A 364 3.81 -21.48 -2.53
CA ARG A 364 5.08 -20.86 -2.08
C ARG A 364 4.93 -19.36 -1.87
N LEU A 365 5.91 -18.79 -1.16
CA LEU A 365 6.24 -17.39 -1.35
C LEU A 365 6.99 -17.24 -2.67
N VAL A 366 6.41 -16.50 -3.62
CA VAL A 366 7.03 -16.25 -4.92
C VAL A 366 7.69 -14.87 -4.90
N PHE A 367 9.01 -14.83 -5.00
CA PHE A 367 9.79 -13.59 -5.08
C PHE A 367 10.24 -13.38 -6.52
N GLY A 368 9.63 -12.41 -7.20
CA GLY A 368 9.89 -12.16 -8.61
C GLY A 368 9.76 -10.71 -9.03
N TRP A 369 9.86 -10.49 -10.34
CA TRP A 369 9.53 -9.19 -10.91
C TRP A 369 8.02 -8.94 -10.77
N GLN A 370 7.66 -7.72 -10.39
CA GLN A 370 6.26 -7.27 -10.24
C GLN A 370 5.43 -7.29 -11.53
N ARG A 371 6.01 -7.72 -12.67
CA ARG A 371 5.39 -7.75 -14.01
C ARG A 371 4.88 -6.39 -14.48
N ILE A 372 5.56 -5.32 -14.05
CA ILE A 372 5.31 -3.94 -14.49
C ILE A 372 6.56 -3.47 -15.21
N SER A 373 6.44 -3.35 -16.54
CA SER A 373 7.50 -2.88 -17.42
C SER A 373 7.48 -1.36 -17.60
N ALA A 374 6.37 -0.70 -17.20
CA ALA A 374 6.28 0.75 -17.21
C ALA A 374 7.36 1.40 -16.33
N GLY A 375 8.44 1.85 -16.99
CA GLY A 375 9.38 2.82 -16.47
C GLY A 375 8.65 4.15 -16.38
N GLY A 376 8.06 4.44 -15.22
CA GLY A 376 7.78 5.84 -14.92
C GLY A 376 9.13 6.51 -14.95
N GLY A 377 9.37 7.43 -15.88
CA GLY A 377 10.52 8.32 -15.88
C GLY A 377 10.55 9.02 -14.52
N GLY A 378 11.18 8.36 -13.54
CA GLY A 378 11.25 8.80 -12.16
C GLY A 378 11.84 10.20 -12.15
N ARG A 379 11.69 10.92 -11.03
CA ARG A 379 12.28 12.25 -10.90
C ARG A 379 13.78 12.18 -11.27
N GLY A 380 14.15 12.64 -12.45
CA GLY A 380 15.53 12.65 -12.95
C GLY A 380 15.80 11.91 -14.26
N VAL A 381 14.94 10.96 -14.70
CA VAL A 381 15.16 10.27 -15.97
C VAL A 381 14.08 10.65 -16.96
N LYS A 382 14.46 11.49 -17.92
CA LYS A 382 13.67 11.74 -19.11
C LYS A 382 13.65 10.43 -19.90
N ALA A 383 12.48 9.95 -20.31
CA ALA A 383 12.36 8.86 -21.26
C ALA A 383 12.78 9.36 -22.65
N THR A 384 14.09 9.60 -22.81
CA THR A 384 14.71 10.00 -24.08
C THR A 384 14.85 8.79 -25.00
N ASP A 385 15.20 9.04 -26.25
CA ASP A 385 15.43 7.97 -27.23
C ASP A 385 16.59 7.04 -26.83
N GLY A 386 17.65 7.56 -26.21
CA GLY A 386 18.71 6.73 -25.64
C GLY A 386 18.23 5.87 -24.47
N PHE A 387 17.39 6.42 -23.58
CA PHE A 387 16.78 5.64 -22.51
C PHE A 387 15.92 4.50 -23.07
N ASN A 388 15.02 4.81 -24.00
CA ASN A 388 14.10 3.82 -24.58
C ASN A 388 14.86 2.71 -25.33
N ARG A 389 15.93 3.06 -26.08
CA ARG A 389 16.78 2.10 -26.79
C ARG A 389 17.48 1.11 -25.87
N VAL A 390 17.96 1.56 -24.71
CA VAL A 390 18.65 0.69 -23.75
C VAL A 390 17.63 -0.09 -22.91
N PHE A 391 16.58 0.57 -22.46
CA PHE A 391 15.52 -0.03 -21.64
C PHE A 391 14.81 -1.18 -22.36
N ALA A 392 14.52 -1.03 -23.66
CA ALA A 392 13.92 -2.09 -24.46
C ALA A 392 14.81 -3.35 -24.59
N LYS A 393 16.12 -3.23 -24.36
CA LYS A 393 17.08 -4.35 -24.39
C LYS A 393 17.28 -4.99 -23.01
N LEU A 394 16.79 -4.36 -21.94
CA LEU A 394 16.87 -4.96 -20.61
C LEU A 394 15.90 -6.13 -20.54
N GLN A 395 16.47 -7.31 -20.27
CA GLN A 395 15.65 -8.43 -19.85
C GLN A 395 15.03 -8.09 -18.49
N PRO A 396 13.72 -8.31 -18.30
CA PRO A 396 13.02 -7.91 -17.08
C PRO A 396 13.32 -8.89 -15.95
N LYS A 397 14.55 -8.85 -15.46
CA LYS A 397 15.09 -9.71 -14.41
C LYS A 397 15.48 -8.90 -13.18
N ILE A 398 15.50 -9.54 -12.02
CA ILE A 398 15.72 -8.92 -10.71
C ILE A 398 17.08 -9.32 -10.14
N THR A 399 17.53 -8.52 -9.18
CA THR A 399 18.71 -8.81 -8.37
C THR A 399 18.41 -8.52 -6.91
N ILE A 400 18.77 -9.44 -6.03
CA ILE A 400 18.46 -9.44 -4.61
C ILE A 400 19.77 -9.55 -3.82
N TRP A 401 19.95 -8.69 -2.84
CA TRP A 401 20.97 -8.85 -1.80
C TRP A 401 20.35 -9.52 -0.59
N MET A 402 21.00 -10.56 -0.09
CA MET A 402 20.57 -11.24 1.12
C MET A 402 21.73 -11.31 2.10
N SER A 403 21.46 -11.01 3.37
CA SER A 403 22.43 -11.14 4.45
C SER A 403 22.65 -12.61 4.82
N ALA A 404 23.79 -12.91 5.46
CA ALA A 404 24.18 -14.26 5.85
C ALA A 404 23.20 -14.95 6.82
N ASP A 405 22.45 -14.15 7.57
CA ASP A 405 21.47 -14.57 8.58
C ASP A 405 20.05 -14.72 8.00
N THR A 406 19.87 -14.53 6.69
CA THR A 406 18.54 -14.60 6.08
C THR A 406 18.04 -16.04 6.05
N GLN A 407 16.90 -16.29 6.71
CA GLN A 407 16.19 -17.56 6.62
C GLN A 407 15.31 -17.58 5.37
N VAL A 408 15.45 -18.63 4.57
CA VAL A 408 14.66 -18.84 3.34
C VAL A 408 14.07 -20.23 3.36
N GLU A 409 12.74 -20.31 3.35
CA GLU A 409 12.00 -21.57 3.47
C GLU A 409 10.72 -21.56 2.61
N ASN A 410 10.51 -22.60 1.79
CA ASN A 410 9.36 -22.72 0.87
C ASN A 410 9.19 -21.48 -0.04
N VAL A 411 10.29 -21.03 -0.64
CA VAL A 411 10.34 -19.85 -1.53
C VAL A 411 10.62 -20.29 -2.97
N ARG A 412 9.86 -19.74 -3.92
CA ARG A 412 10.19 -19.81 -5.34
C ARG A 412 10.74 -18.46 -5.80
N PHE A 413 11.97 -18.43 -6.28
CA PHE A 413 12.51 -17.25 -6.94
C PHE A 413 12.14 -17.26 -8.42
N GLU A 414 11.75 -16.09 -8.92
CA GLU A 414 11.37 -15.85 -10.31
C GLU A 414 12.17 -14.69 -10.88
N ASP A 415 12.33 -14.71 -12.20
CA ASP A 415 12.92 -13.60 -12.95
C ASP A 415 14.33 -13.22 -12.50
N LEU A 416 15.15 -14.15 -12.00
CA LEU A 416 16.53 -13.83 -11.62
C LEU A 416 17.46 -13.69 -12.83
N HIS A 417 18.39 -12.74 -12.73
CA HIS A 417 19.61 -12.76 -13.53
C HIS A 417 20.50 -13.95 -13.12
N ARG A 418 21.43 -14.38 -13.99
CA ARG A 418 22.59 -15.16 -13.52
C ARG A 418 23.39 -14.31 -12.53
N GLY A 419 23.73 -14.87 -11.37
CA GLY A 419 24.28 -14.15 -10.22
C GLY A 419 23.28 -13.19 -9.55
N GLY A 420 21.99 -13.27 -9.89
CA GLY A 420 20.94 -12.38 -9.39
C GLY A 420 20.73 -12.42 -7.88
N ILE A 421 21.15 -13.49 -7.21
CA ILE A 421 21.18 -13.58 -5.74
C ILE A 421 22.61 -13.26 -5.28
N VAL A 422 22.77 -12.15 -4.56
CA VAL A 422 24.06 -11.72 -4.01
C VAL A 422 24.11 -12.02 -2.52
N LEU A 423 25.13 -12.80 -2.12
CA LEU A 423 25.35 -13.26 -0.75
C LEU A 423 26.75 -12.88 -0.27
N PRO A 424 26.96 -12.69 1.05
CA PRO A 424 28.31 -12.54 1.61
C PRO A 424 29.14 -13.82 1.52
N GLY A 425 28.50 -14.99 1.37
CA GLY A 425 29.13 -16.30 1.24
C GLY A 425 28.16 -17.32 0.64
N ALA A 426 28.65 -18.19 -0.26
CA ALA A 426 27.81 -19.17 -0.94
C ALA A 426 27.21 -20.21 0.02
N ALA A 427 27.94 -20.64 1.05
CA ALA A 427 27.50 -21.63 2.04
C ALA A 427 26.22 -21.23 2.82
N VAL A 428 25.80 -19.95 2.74
CA VAL A 428 24.52 -19.49 3.31
C VAL A 428 23.34 -20.28 2.74
N VAL A 429 23.40 -20.70 1.48
CA VAL A 429 22.27 -21.39 0.82
C VAL A 429 22.08 -22.83 1.27
N GLU A 430 23.09 -23.44 1.91
CA GLU A 430 22.98 -24.78 2.50
C GLU A 430 21.96 -24.82 3.65
N LYS A 431 21.65 -23.65 4.23
CA LYS A 431 20.64 -23.50 5.29
C LYS A 431 19.23 -23.30 4.75
N TRP A 432 19.08 -23.05 3.45
CA TRP A 432 17.78 -22.79 2.83
C TRP A 432 17.00 -24.08 2.66
N LYS A 433 15.68 -24.00 2.82
CA LYS A 433 14.79 -25.18 2.79
C LYS A 433 13.75 -25.05 1.69
N ASN A 434 13.60 -26.08 0.87
CA ASN A 434 12.56 -26.14 -0.18
C ASN A 434 12.56 -24.90 -1.09
N VAL A 435 13.74 -24.45 -1.52
CA VAL A 435 13.90 -23.32 -2.43
C VAL A 435 13.89 -23.82 -3.86
N THR A 436 13.10 -23.17 -4.72
CA THR A 436 13.03 -23.48 -6.15
C THR A 436 13.23 -22.24 -7.01
N TYR A 437 13.55 -22.46 -8.28
CA TYR A 437 13.79 -21.41 -9.27
C TYR A 437 12.84 -21.63 -10.44
N GLY A 438 11.97 -20.65 -10.70
CA GLY A 438 10.97 -20.74 -11.74
C GLY A 438 11.53 -20.50 -13.15
N ASP A 439 10.69 -20.76 -14.16
CA ASP A 439 11.03 -20.62 -15.57
C ASP A 439 11.33 -19.17 -15.99
N GLY A 440 10.94 -18.20 -15.15
CA GLY A 440 11.31 -16.81 -15.34
C GLY A 440 12.81 -16.54 -15.13
N CYS A 441 13.56 -17.39 -14.45
CA CYS A 441 14.99 -17.18 -14.19
C CYS A 441 15.86 -17.43 -15.44
N LEU A 442 17.05 -16.81 -15.52
CA LEU A 442 18.02 -17.08 -16.59
C LEU A 442 18.76 -18.42 -16.46
N SER A 443 18.58 -19.10 -15.35
CA SER A 443 19.05 -20.46 -15.11
C SER A 443 18.12 -21.12 -14.09
N LYS A 444 18.15 -22.45 -14.05
CA LYS A 444 17.57 -23.24 -12.95
C LYS A 444 18.66 -23.78 -12.01
N ASP A 445 19.93 -23.67 -12.40
CA ASP A 445 21.06 -24.05 -11.56
C ASP A 445 21.31 -22.98 -10.48
N PRO A 446 21.19 -23.31 -9.18
CA PRO A 446 21.50 -22.38 -8.10
C PRO A 446 22.91 -21.79 -8.22
N GLY A 447 23.90 -22.59 -8.66
CA GLY A 447 25.30 -22.16 -8.80
C GLY A 447 25.49 -21.04 -9.82
N GLU A 448 24.64 -20.97 -10.85
CA GLU A 448 24.63 -19.89 -11.83
C GLU A 448 23.84 -18.66 -11.36
N LEU A 449 22.86 -18.84 -10.48
CA LEU A 449 22.01 -17.75 -9.97
C LEU A 449 22.60 -17.04 -8.76
N ILE A 450 23.55 -17.67 -8.06
CA ILE A 450 24.16 -17.13 -6.84
C ILE A 450 25.53 -16.53 -7.14
N ARG A 451 25.80 -15.38 -6.53
CA ARG A 451 27.11 -14.72 -6.54
C ARG A 451 27.52 -14.34 -5.13
N GLU A 452 28.77 -14.64 -4.80
CA GLU A 452 29.40 -14.17 -3.57
C GLU A 452 29.90 -12.72 -3.72
N TYR A 453 29.74 -11.90 -2.68
CA TYR A 453 30.31 -10.57 -2.59
C TYR A 453 30.95 -10.34 -1.22
N LYS A 454 32.28 -10.13 -1.21
CA LYS A 454 33.08 -9.93 0.00
C LYS A 454 33.44 -8.47 0.29
N GLY A 455 32.98 -7.53 -0.54
CA GLY A 455 33.29 -6.12 -0.36
C GLY A 455 32.48 -5.44 0.74
N LYS A 456 32.81 -4.18 1.04
CA LYS A 456 32.12 -3.42 2.09
C LYS A 456 30.69 -3.08 1.68
N ILE A 457 29.75 -3.23 2.61
CA ILE A 457 28.34 -2.84 2.44
C ILE A 457 28.02 -1.67 3.37
N ASN A 458 27.36 -0.63 2.87
CA ASN A 458 26.83 0.48 3.66
C ASN A 458 25.33 0.63 3.40
N ARG A 459 24.51 0.56 4.47
CA ARG A 459 23.03 0.62 4.39
C ARG A 459 22.45 -0.32 3.33
N GLY A 460 23.03 -1.52 3.25
CA GLY A 460 22.61 -2.54 2.29
C GLY A 460 23.07 -2.32 0.85
N ARG A 461 24.02 -1.41 0.61
CA ARG A 461 24.60 -1.15 -0.72
C ARG A 461 26.08 -1.51 -0.74
N PRO A 462 26.58 -2.25 -1.74
CA PRO A 462 28.01 -2.38 -1.97
C PRO A 462 28.63 -0.99 -2.16
N MET A 463 29.71 -0.75 -1.43
CA MET A 463 30.50 0.48 -1.55
C MET A 463 31.40 0.46 -2.79
N GLU A 464 31.71 -0.74 -3.29
CA GLU A 464 32.54 -0.93 -4.47
C GLU A 464 31.69 -1.11 -5.73
N LYS A 465 32.26 -0.76 -6.88
CA LYS A 465 31.65 -1.05 -8.18
C LYS A 465 31.64 -2.56 -8.39
N LEU A 466 30.45 -3.13 -8.59
CA LEU A 466 30.34 -4.51 -9.02
C LEU A 466 30.63 -4.58 -10.51
N THR A 467 31.71 -5.26 -10.86
CA THR A 467 31.96 -5.71 -12.23
C THR A 467 31.43 -7.14 -12.32
N PRO A 468 30.36 -7.41 -13.09
CA PRO A 468 29.89 -8.77 -13.27
C PRO A 468 31.00 -9.62 -13.91
N ASP A 469 31.26 -10.81 -13.36
CA ASP A 469 32.13 -11.78 -14.03
C ASP A 469 31.55 -12.13 -15.41
N LYS A 470 32.43 -12.41 -16.38
CA LYS A 470 32.02 -12.78 -17.75
C LYS A 470 30.95 -13.88 -17.78
N LYS A 471 31.02 -14.84 -16.86
CA LYS A 471 30.04 -15.94 -16.75
C LYS A 471 28.60 -15.48 -16.45
N TYR A 472 28.41 -14.31 -15.86
CA TYR A 472 27.09 -13.77 -15.51
C TYR A 472 26.51 -12.83 -16.58
N ILE A 473 27.25 -12.54 -17.65
CA ILE A 473 26.86 -11.62 -18.73
C ILE A 473 26.80 -12.28 -20.11
N SER A 474 27.29 -13.51 -20.25
CA SER A 474 27.10 -14.30 -21.46
C SER A 474 25.61 -14.64 -21.63
N PRO A 475 25.05 -14.53 -22.86
CA PRO A 475 23.65 -14.83 -23.16
C PRO A 475 23.14 -16.19 -22.65
#